data_AF-A0A8H9W785-F1
#
_entry.id   AF-A0A8H9W785-F1
#
_cell.length_a   1.000
_cell.length_b   1.000
_cell.length_c   1.000
_cell.angle_alpha   90.00
_cell.angle_beta   90.00
_cell.angle_gamma   90.00
#
_symmetry.space_group_name_H-M   'P 1'
#
loop_
_entity.id
_entity.type
_entity.pdbx_description
1 polymer ?
#
loop_
_entity_poly.entity_id
_entity_poly.type
_entity_poly.pdbx_seq_one_letter_code
_entity_poly.pdbx_strand_id
1 'polypeptide(L)'
;MMHFCNKIQLQKCLFVILLLVSFNTYAEPTWHLYKNKNGVSVYYQSHSDNTFEVKAQMSVKGVSTNEFLELLSDTDAAPQWLENVSQVEVIQHISPSENLVYSYFNSPWPVRDRDSITHSCYSQLTANKSQLLINARPNELPQNDGVIRITTLNARWLLSEDKGRLDIEYQVYALPDGAVPTWLSNKVGLKSTYNTFMNLHQMLTHKKYTPKLPVIKAGQC
;
A
#
# COMPACT_ATOMS: atom_id res chain seq x y z
N MET A 1 5.69 13.56 74.08
CA MET A 1 6.13 12.18 73.76
C MET A 1 6.36 12.12 72.26
N MET A 2 7.61 12.31 71.86
CA MET A 2 8.06 12.28 70.46
C MET A 2 7.99 10.84 69.96
N HIS A 3 7.28 10.58 68.86
CA HIS A 3 7.59 9.44 68.01
C HIS A 3 8.27 9.95 66.75
N PHE A 4 9.60 9.94 66.81
CA PHE A 4 10.48 10.06 65.66
C PHE A 4 10.15 8.96 64.66
N CYS A 5 9.52 9.32 63.55
CA CYS A 5 9.50 8.48 62.36
C CYS A 5 10.95 8.39 61.85
N ASN A 6 11.50 7.17 61.86
CA ASN A 6 12.92 6.89 61.69
C ASN A 6 13.36 7.19 60.23
N LYS A 7 14.00 8.34 59.99
CA LYS A 7 14.43 8.83 58.65
C LYS A 7 15.32 7.85 57.86
N ILE A 8 15.90 6.84 58.51
CA ILE A 8 16.86 5.90 57.91
C ILE A 8 16.17 4.81 57.04
N GLN A 9 14.89 4.51 57.26
CA GLN A 9 14.15 3.54 56.43
C GLN A 9 13.60 4.16 55.13
N LEU A 10 13.37 5.47 55.11
CA LEU A 10 12.83 6.18 53.95
C LEU A 10 13.85 6.25 52.78
N GLN A 11 15.14 6.29 53.11
CA GLN A 11 16.23 6.44 52.15
C GLN A 11 16.55 5.15 51.38
N LYS A 12 16.22 3.98 51.94
CA LYS A 12 16.37 2.67 51.27
C LYS A 12 15.22 2.34 50.32
N CYS A 13 13.99 2.80 50.63
CA CYS A 13 12.86 2.64 49.70
C CYS A 13 13.04 3.46 48.41
N LEU A 14 13.71 4.62 48.49
CA LEU A 14 13.92 5.48 47.33
C LEU A 14 14.88 4.87 46.28
N PHE A 15 15.81 4.00 46.70
CA PHE A 15 16.74 3.34 45.78
C PHE A 15 16.17 2.09 45.10
N VAL A 16 15.16 1.44 45.69
CA VAL A 16 14.51 0.24 45.11
C VAL A 16 13.45 0.61 44.07
N ILE A 17 12.80 1.78 44.21
CA ILE A 17 11.78 2.26 43.26
C ILE A 17 12.42 2.74 41.93
N LEU A 18 13.71 3.11 41.93
CA LEU A 18 14.39 3.59 40.72
C LEU A 18 14.81 2.49 39.73
N LEU A 19 14.71 1.20 40.10
CA LEU A 19 15.17 0.06 39.29
C LEU A 19 14.05 -0.65 38.50
N LEU A 20 12.80 -0.19 38.58
CA LEU A 20 11.65 -0.84 37.93
C LEU A 20 11.01 -0.02 36.81
N VAL A 21 11.65 1.04 36.33
CA VAL A 21 11.25 1.66 35.06
C VAL A 21 11.88 0.86 33.92
N SER A 22 11.40 -0.37 33.73
CA SER A 22 11.59 -1.09 32.48
C SER A 22 10.81 -0.32 31.41
N PHE A 23 11.49 0.57 30.70
CA PHE A 23 10.96 1.16 29.48
C PHE A 23 10.72 -0.01 28.51
N ASN A 24 9.46 -0.45 28.43
CA ASN A 24 8.99 -1.24 27.30
C ASN A 24 9.13 -0.34 26.07
N THR A 25 10.31 -0.33 25.47
CA THR A 25 10.54 0.21 24.15
C THR A 25 9.87 -0.75 23.20
N TYR A 26 8.58 -0.50 22.92
CA TYR A 26 7.95 -1.07 21.75
C TYR A 26 8.76 -0.57 20.55
N ALA A 27 9.60 -1.46 20.00
CA ALA A 27 10.30 -1.18 18.77
C ALA A 27 9.23 -1.03 17.69
N GLU A 28 9.04 0.20 17.20
CA GLU A 28 8.24 0.46 16.01
C GLU A 28 8.69 -0.51 14.92
N PRO A 29 7.76 -1.24 14.28
CA PRO A 29 8.14 -2.30 13.37
C PRO A 29 8.95 -1.73 12.19
N THR A 30 10.19 -2.20 12.08
CA THR A 30 11.21 -1.60 11.22
C THR A 30 10.94 -1.91 9.74
N TRP A 31 10.91 -0.88 8.90
CA TRP A 31 10.91 -1.04 7.44
C TRP A 31 12.30 -1.42 6.94
N HIS A 32 12.41 -2.52 6.20
CA HIS A 32 13.64 -3.00 5.57
C HIS A 32 13.69 -2.58 4.11
N LEU A 33 14.83 -2.06 3.65
CA LEU A 33 15.04 -1.72 2.25
C LEU A 33 15.18 -2.98 1.40
N TYR A 34 14.31 -3.15 0.41
CA TYR A 34 14.46 -4.18 -0.63
C TYR A 34 15.31 -3.67 -1.79
N LYS A 35 14.97 -2.49 -2.32
CA LYS A 35 15.64 -1.95 -3.51
C LYS A 35 15.49 -0.43 -3.58
N ASN A 36 16.56 0.28 -3.90
CA ASN A 36 16.55 1.70 -4.26
C ASN A 36 17.38 1.89 -5.53
N LYS A 37 16.72 2.13 -6.67
CA LYS A 37 17.38 2.31 -7.96
C LYS A 37 16.46 3.04 -8.94
N ASN A 38 17.03 3.94 -9.74
CA ASN A 38 16.33 4.73 -10.76
C ASN A 38 15.19 5.61 -10.20
N GLY A 39 15.38 6.18 -9.01
CA GLY A 39 14.37 7.06 -8.39
C GLY A 39 13.19 6.33 -7.74
N VAL A 40 13.21 4.99 -7.73
CA VAL A 40 12.22 4.14 -7.05
C VAL A 40 12.86 3.44 -5.87
N SER A 41 12.23 3.56 -4.70
CA SER A 41 12.57 2.84 -3.48
C SER A 41 11.44 1.90 -3.08
N VAL A 42 11.77 0.67 -2.71
CA VAL A 42 10.84 -0.34 -2.20
C VAL A 42 11.37 -0.88 -0.88
N TYR A 43 10.48 -0.94 0.10
CA TYR A 43 10.70 -1.41 1.45
C TYR A 43 9.67 -2.49 1.80
N TYR A 44 9.95 -3.28 2.82
CA TYR A 44 8.99 -4.20 3.40
C TYR A 44 9.10 -4.25 4.92
N GLN A 45 8.02 -4.66 5.56
CA GLN A 45 7.94 -5.01 6.96
C GLN A 45 7.40 -6.44 7.06
N SER A 46 8.00 -7.27 7.93
CA SER A 46 7.51 -8.63 8.15
C SER A 46 6.53 -8.68 9.31
N HIS A 47 5.39 -9.34 9.10
CA HIS A 47 4.49 -9.73 10.18
C HIS A 47 4.99 -11.00 10.89
N SER A 48 4.32 -11.37 11.98
CA SER A 48 4.64 -12.54 12.81
C SER A 48 4.52 -13.87 12.07
N ASP A 49 3.71 -13.94 11.02
CA ASP A 49 3.51 -15.11 10.15
C ASP A 49 4.46 -15.13 8.93
N ASN A 50 5.47 -14.24 8.93
CA ASN A 50 6.43 -13.99 7.85
C ASN A 50 5.82 -13.44 6.55
N THR A 51 4.56 -13.01 6.53
CA THR A 51 4.01 -12.26 5.40
C THR A 51 4.55 -10.84 5.40
N PHE A 52 4.65 -10.21 4.22
CA PHE A 52 5.19 -8.86 4.10
C PHE A 52 4.10 -7.83 3.84
N GLU A 53 4.18 -6.72 4.57
CA GLU A 53 3.66 -5.43 4.10
C GLU A 53 4.74 -4.73 3.27
N VAL A 54 4.36 -4.19 2.12
CA VAL A 54 5.29 -3.60 1.15
C VAL A 54 4.99 -2.12 1.00
N LYS A 55 6.03 -1.29 0.94
CA LYS A 55 5.95 0.14 0.68
C LYS A 55 6.86 0.54 -0.46
N ALA A 56 6.36 1.32 -1.39
CA ALA A 56 7.11 1.89 -2.50
C ALA A 56 6.99 3.41 -2.54
N GLN A 57 8.06 4.07 -2.96
CA GLN A 57 8.16 5.52 -2.99
C GLN A 57 8.90 5.97 -4.25
N MET A 58 8.42 7.05 -4.86
CA MET A 58 9.12 7.77 -5.93
C MET A 58 8.70 9.24 -5.98
N SER A 59 9.50 10.04 -6.69
CA SER A 59 9.20 11.44 -6.95
C SER A 59 9.33 11.74 -8.43
N VAL A 60 8.33 12.39 -9.01
CA VAL A 60 8.30 12.73 -10.45
C VAL A 60 8.14 14.23 -10.63
N LYS A 61 9.05 14.86 -11.38
CA LYS A 61 8.98 16.30 -11.69
C LYS A 61 8.09 16.55 -12.90
N GLY A 62 7.38 17.68 -12.90
CA GLY A 62 6.50 18.09 -13.99
C GLY A 62 5.24 17.24 -14.12
N VAL A 63 4.86 16.54 -13.05
CA VAL A 63 3.67 15.69 -12.96
C VAL A 63 2.83 16.16 -11.78
N SER A 64 1.53 16.25 -11.98
CA SER A 64 0.52 16.59 -10.98
C SER A 64 -0.23 15.36 -10.47
N THR A 65 -0.92 15.50 -9.35
CA THR A 65 -1.86 14.51 -8.81
C THR A 65 -2.91 14.15 -9.84
N ASN A 66 -3.43 15.14 -10.57
CA ASN A 66 -4.45 14.90 -11.58
C ASN A 66 -3.91 14.01 -12.72
N GLU A 67 -2.69 14.25 -13.19
CA GLU A 67 -2.04 13.38 -14.20
C GLU A 67 -1.82 11.95 -13.69
N PHE A 68 -1.49 11.78 -12.41
CA PHE A 68 -1.45 10.45 -11.79
C PHE A 68 -2.83 9.78 -11.77
N LEU A 69 -3.89 10.51 -11.40
CA LEU A 69 -5.25 9.98 -11.36
C LEU A 69 -5.80 9.67 -12.76
N GLU A 70 -5.42 10.45 -13.77
CA GLU A 70 -5.73 10.19 -15.18
C GLU A 70 -5.14 8.86 -15.63
N LEU A 71 -3.85 8.61 -15.37
CA LEU A 71 -3.22 7.31 -15.66
C LEU A 71 -3.88 6.17 -14.87
N LEU A 72 -4.20 6.40 -13.59
CA LEU A 72 -4.84 5.39 -12.75
C LEU A 72 -6.26 5.03 -13.24
N SER A 73 -6.97 5.99 -13.85
CA SER A 73 -8.32 5.80 -14.40
C SER A 73 -8.31 5.20 -15.81
N ASP A 74 -7.15 5.15 -16.47
CA ASP A 74 -6.97 4.51 -17.77
C ASP A 74 -6.75 2.99 -17.61
N THR A 75 -7.87 2.27 -17.54
CA THR A 75 -7.88 0.81 -17.38
C THR A 75 -7.27 0.05 -18.57
N ASP A 76 -7.31 0.62 -19.78
CA ASP A 76 -6.67 0.04 -20.96
C ASP A 76 -5.14 0.17 -20.91
N ALA A 77 -4.63 1.23 -20.28
CA ALA A 77 -3.21 1.42 -20.04
C ALA A 77 -2.69 0.58 -18.85
N ALA A 78 -3.58 0.08 -17.98
CA ALA A 78 -3.20 -0.62 -16.75
C ALA A 78 -2.21 -1.78 -16.96
N PRO A 79 -2.38 -2.70 -17.94
CA PRO A 79 -1.42 -3.77 -18.21
C PRO A 79 -0.01 -3.28 -18.61
N GLN A 80 0.14 -2.02 -19.02
CA GLN A 80 1.43 -1.45 -19.40
C GLN A 80 2.25 -1.02 -18.18
N TRP A 81 1.61 -0.83 -17.02
CA TRP A 81 2.27 -0.32 -15.83
C TRP A 81 2.06 -1.13 -14.56
N LEU A 82 0.97 -1.86 -14.42
CA LEU A 82 0.79 -2.83 -13.35
C LEU A 82 1.43 -4.16 -13.75
N GLU A 83 2.46 -4.57 -13.02
CA GLU A 83 3.11 -5.86 -13.26
C GLU A 83 2.12 -7.02 -13.06
N ASN A 84 2.17 -8.00 -13.97
CA ASN A 84 1.34 -9.21 -13.98
C ASN A 84 -0.16 -8.98 -14.19
N VAL A 85 -0.62 -7.76 -14.42
CA VAL A 85 -2.03 -7.49 -14.74
C VAL A 85 -2.28 -7.65 -16.23
N SER A 86 -3.34 -8.36 -16.60
CA SER A 86 -3.79 -8.47 -17.99
C SER A 86 -5.08 -7.70 -18.28
N GLN A 87 -5.90 -7.47 -17.26
CA GLN A 87 -7.15 -6.71 -17.38
C GLN A 87 -7.45 -5.95 -16.09
N VAL A 88 -7.94 -4.73 -16.24
CA VAL A 88 -8.59 -3.95 -15.17
C VAL A 88 -9.92 -3.45 -15.70
N GLU A 89 -10.95 -3.49 -14.88
CA GLU A 89 -12.27 -3.00 -15.25
C GLU A 89 -12.92 -2.30 -14.07
N VAL A 90 -13.47 -1.10 -14.28
CA VAL A 90 -14.34 -0.47 -13.28
C VAL A 90 -15.73 -1.08 -13.45
N ILE A 91 -16.08 -1.99 -12.54
CA ILE A 91 -17.36 -2.71 -12.59
C ILE A 91 -18.51 -1.88 -12.02
N GLN A 92 -18.21 -0.90 -11.17
CA GLN A 92 -19.22 0.04 -10.66
C GLN A 92 -18.57 1.38 -10.26
N HIS A 93 -19.20 2.48 -10.68
CA HIS A 93 -18.97 3.81 -10.11
C HIS A 93 -19.97 4.04 -8.98
N ILE A 94 -19.52 3.98 -7.73
CA ILE A 94 -20.39 4.15 -6.55
C ILE A 94 -20.67 5.63 -6.32
N SER A 95 -19.64 6.46 -6.45
CA SER A 95 -19.70 7.92 -6.35
C SER A 95 -18.55 8.53 -7.15
N PRO A 96 -18.47 9.87 -7.31
CA PRO A 96 -17.31 10.50 -7.94
C PRO A 96 -15.97 10.16 -7.27
N SER A 97 -15.98 9.75 -5.99
CA SER A 97 -14.80 9.39 -5.19
C SER A 97 -14.63 7.91 -4.95
N GLU A 98 -15.53 7.07 -5.45
CA GLU A 98 -15.57 5.66 -5.12
C GLU A 98 -15.87 4.77 -6.32
N ASN A 99 -15.04 3.76 -6.50
CA ASN A 99 -15.20 2.75 -7.53
C ASN A 99 -15.11 1.35 -6.93
N LEU A 100 -15.82 0.42 -7.56
CA LEU A 100 -15.57 -1.00 -7.44
C LEU A 100 -14.82 -1.44 -8.71
N VAL A 101 -13.68 -2.09 -8.51
CA VAL A 101 -12.73 -2.40 -9.59
C VAL A 101 -12.45 -3.91 -9.59
N TYR A 102 -12.55 -4.52 -10.76
CA TYR A 102 -12.09 -5.86 -11.04
C TYR A 102 -10.68 -5.82 -11.64
N SER A 103 -9.82 -6.75 -11.26
CA SER A 103 -8.48 -6.89 -11.84
C SER A 103 -8.11 -8.36 -12.00
N TYR A 104 -7.50 -8.70 -13.13
CA TYR A 104 -7.03 -10.05 -13.46
C TYR A 104 -5.50 -10.07 -13.52
N PHE A 105 -4.90 -11.05 -12.85
CA PHE A 105 -3.45 -11.19 -12.72
C PHE A 105 -2.97 -12.53 -13.29
N ASN A 106 -2.11 -12.45 -14.29
CA ASN A 106 -1.38 -13.58 -14.85
C ASN A 106 -0.32 -14.04 -13.85
N SER A 107 -0.38 -15.31 -13.48
CA SER A 107 0.56 -15.93 -12.54
C SER A 107 1.61 -16.77 -13.26
N PRO A 108 2.84 -16.87 -12.72
CA PRO A 108 3.83 -17.76 -13.29
C PRO A 108 3.39 -19.21 -13.12
N TRP A 109 3.51 -19.99 -14.20
CA TRP A 109 3.31 -21.44 -14.15
C TRP A 109 4.24 -22.07 -13.10
N PRO A 110 3.77 -23.02 -12.26
CA PRO A 110 2.50 -23.76 -12.35
C PRO A 110 1.35 -23.19 -11.50
N VAL A 111 1.43 -21.94 -11.04
CA VAL A 111 0.41 -21.39 -10.15
C VAL A 111 -0.75 -20.81 -10.96
N ARG A 112 -1.99 -21.09 -10.54
CA ARG A 112 -3.21 -20.54 -11.15
C ARG A 112 -3.24 -19.02 -11.12
N ASP A 113 -3.86 -18.42 -12.13
CA ASP A 113 -4.11 -16.98 -12.20
C ASP A 113 -4.99 -16.49 -11.04
N ARG A 114 -4.89 -15.19 -10.75
CA ARG A 114 -5.70 -14.54 -9.72
C ARG A 114 -6.62 -13.51 -10.32
N ASP A 115 -7.73 -13.27 -9.62
CA ASP A 115 -8.47 -12.05 -9.76
C ASP A 115 -8.63 -11.34 -8.41
N SER A 116 -8.98 -10.07 -8.44
CA SER A 116 -9.37 -9.31 -7.25
C SER A 116 -10.55 -8.42 -7.57
N ILE A 117 -11.38 -8.21 -6.54
CA ILE A 117 -12.38 -7.15 -6.56
C ILE A 117 -12.03 -6.21 -5.42
N THR A 118 -11.88 -4.93 -5.73
CA THR A 118 -11.48 -3.93 -4.74
C THR A 118 -12.43 -2.74 -4.75
N HIS A 119 -12.78 -2.27 -3.55
CA HIS A 119 -13.36 -0.95 -3.37
C HIS A 119 -12.22 0.06 -3.22
N SER A 120 -12.28 1.14 -4.00
CA SER A 120 -11.33 2.23 -3.94
C SER A 120 -12.03 3.51 -3.53
N CYS A 121 -11.48 4.27 -2.57
CA CYS A 121 -12.03 5.54 -2.11
C CYS A 121 -10.96 6.64 -2.10
N TYR A 122 -11.19 7.73 -2.82
CA TYR A 122 -10.24 8.85 -2.97
C TYR A 122 -10.66 10.08 -2.17
N SER A 123 -9.76 10.59 -1.33
CA SER A 123 -9.99 11.76 -0.48
C SER A 123 -8.84 12.77 -0.54
N GLN A 124 -9.18 14.04 -0.33
CA GLN A 124 -8.21 15.12 -0.17
C GLN A 124 -7.89 15.28 1.32
N LEU A 125 -6.61 15.25 1.69
CA LEU A 125 -6.17 15.41 3.09
C LEU A 125 -5.82 16.87 3.42
N THR A 126 -5.12 17.54 2.51
CA THR A 126 -4.76 18.96 2.58
C THR A 126 -4.78 19.56 1.17
N ALA A 127 -4.54 20.85 1.00
CA ALA A 127 -4.51 21.47 -0.33
C ALA A 127 -3.51 20.82 -1.32
N ASN A 128 -2.44 20.20 -0.82
CA ASN A 128 -1.38 19.59 -1.63
C ASN A 128 -1.17 18.10 -1.36
N LYS A 129 -2.05 17.47 -0.59
CA LYS A 129 -1.93 16.05 -0.22
C LYS A 129 -3.27 15.34 -0.32
N SER A 130 -3.28 14.20 -0.98
CA SER A 130 -4.46 13.35 -1.15
C SER A 130 -4.13 11.88 -0.95
N GLN A 131 -5.16 11.07 -0.84
CA GLN A 131 -5.06 9.65 -0.53
C GLN A 131 -6.09 8.84 -1.29
N LEU A 132 -5.66 7.69 -1.81
CA LEU A 132 -6.56 6.64 -2.31
C LEU A 132 -6.43 5.41 -1.42
N LEU A 133 -7.52 5.00 -0.79
CA LEU A 133 -7.62 3.75 -0.06
C LEU A 133 -8.20 2.67 -0.95
N ILE A 134 -7.67 1.45 -0.88
CA ILE A 134 -8.10 0.30 -1.67
C ILE A 134 -8.24 -0.89 -0.74
N ASN A 135 -9.41 -1.55 -0.74
CA ASN A 135 -9.67 -2.71 0.11
C ASN A 135 -10.35 -3.82 -0.69
N ALA A 136 -10.01 -5.07 -0.41
CA ALA A 136 -10.66 -6.22 -1.02
C ALA A 136 -12.16 -6.26 -0.69
N ARG A 137 -12.95 -6.63 -1.70
CA ARG A 137 -14.39 -6.88 -1.64
C ARG A 137 -14.71 -8.18 -2.40
N PRO A 138 -14.17 -9.33 -1.96
CA PRO A 138 -14.17 -10.57 -2.74
C PRO A 138 -15.57 -11.12 -3.04
N ASN A 139 -16.60 -10.68 -2.31
CA ASN A 139 -17.97 -11.20 -2.39
C ASN A 139 -18.89 -10.39 -3.32
N GLU A 140 -18.41 -9.29 -3.93
CA GLU A 140 -19.25 -8.43 -4.77
C GLU A 140 -19.56 -9.03 -6.15
N LEU A 141 -18.73 -9.98 -6.62
CA LEU A 141 -19.04 -10.79 -7.79
C LEU A 141 -18.81 -12.27 -7.48
N PRO A 142 -19.57 -13.18 -8.12
CA PRO A 142 -19.34 -14.61 -8.03
C PRO A 142 -17.89 -14.97 -8.33
N GLN A 143 -17.38 -15.99 -7.64
CA GLN A 143 -16.05 -16.53 -7.91
C GLN A 143 -16.08 -17.33 -9.22
N ASN A 144 -15.05 -17.17 -10.03
CA ASN A 144 -14.82 -17.99 -11.21
C ASN A 144 -13.90 -19.17 -10.84
N ASP A 145 -14.36 -20.40 -11.07
CA ASP A 145 -13.65 -21.63 -10.72
C ASP A 145 -12.28 -21.81 -11.41
N GLY A 146 -12.00 -21.05 -12.47
CA GLY A 146 -10.72 -21.07 -13.19
C GLY A 146 -9.60 -20.24 -12.56
N VAL A 147 -9.92 -19.30 -11.65
CA VAL A 147 -8.95 -18.37 -11.02
C VAL A 147 -9.03 -18.41 -9.50
N ILE A 148 -8.00 -17.93 -8.81
CA ILE A 148 -7.99 -17.80 -7.35
C ILE A 148 -8.32 -16.34 -6.99
N ARG A 149 -9.43 -16.13 -6.29
CA ARG A 149 -9.84 -14.80 -5.83
C ARG A 149 -8.97 -14.36 -4.66
N ILE A 150 -8.31 -13.20 -4.80
CA ILE A 150 -7.62 -12.53 -3.69
C ILE A 150 -8.67 -11.97 -2.73
N THR A 151 -8.62 -12.43 -1.49
CA THR A 151 -9.54 -12.07 -0.41
C THR A 151 -8.93 -11.07 0.57
N THR A 152 -7.59 -11.08 0.68
CA THR A 152 -6.84 -10.17 1.56
C THR A 152 -6.02 -9.22 0.71
N LEU A 153 -6.49 -7.96 0.62
CA LEU A 153 -5.77 -6.86 -0.01
C LEU A 153 -6.21 -5.56 0.65
N ASN A 154 -5.24 -4.83 1.22
CA ASN A 154 -5.42 -3.45 1.64
C ASN A 154 -4.26 -2.65 1.06
N ALA A 155 -4.57 -1.53 0.44
CA ALA A 155 -3.60 -0.67 -0.20
C ALA A 155 -3.91 0.80 0.03
N ARG A 156 -2.87 1.62 0.00
CA ARG A 156 -2.94 3.06 0.12
C ARG A 156 -2.00 3.69 -0.88
N TRP A 157 -2.52 4.61 -1.68
CA TRP A 157 -1.70 5.63 -2.36
C TRP A 157 -1.76 6.91 -1.56
N LEU A 158 -0.62 7.55 -1.37
CA LEU A 158 -0.47 8.85 -0.76
C LEU A 158 0.28 9.75 -1.74
N LEU A 159 -0.38 10.84 -2.14
CA LEU A 159 0.08 11.74 -3.18
C LEU A 159 0.36 13.09 -2.52
N SER A 160 1.55 13.64 -2.73
CA SER A 160 1.94 14.95 -2.19
C SER A 160 2.57 15.80 -3.29
N GLU A 161 2.01 16.97 -3.55
CA GLU A 161 2.57 17.93 -4.49
C GLU A 161 3.40 18.99 -3.78
N ASP A 162 4.60 19.23 -4.29
CA ASP A 162 5.46 20.33 -3.87
C ASP A 162 6.23 20.89 -5.08
N LYS A 163 6.07 22.19 -5.36
CA LYS A 163 6.85 22.94 -6.37
C LYS A 163 6.97 22.23 -7.73
N GLY A 164 5.86 21.69 -8.25
CA GLY A 164 5.83 20.99 -9.54
C GLY A 164 6.48 19.60 -9.51
N ARG A 165 6.66 19.01 -8.33
CA ARG A 165 7.04 17.62 -8.11
C ARG A 165 5.89 16.90 -7.43
N LEU A 166 5.56 15.72 -7.93
CA LEU A 166 4.64 14.79 -7.28
C LEU A 166 5.45 13.71 -6.56
N ASP A 167 5.29 13.63 -5.25
CA ASP A 167 5.78 12.54 -4.42
C ASP A 167 4.67 11.49 -4.27
N ILE A 168 4.99 10.25 -4.61
CA ILE A 168 4.06 9.12 -4.63
C ILE A 168 4.57 8.08 -3.64
N GLU A 169 3.73 7.75 -2.66
CA GLU A 169 3.94 6.62 -1.77
C GLU A 169 2.80 5.62 -1.97
N TYR A 170 3.15 4.34 -2.07
CA TYR A 170 2.22 3.23 -2.12
C TYR A 170 2.54 2.26 -1.00
N GLN A 171 1.55 1.87 -0.23
CA GLN A 171 1.65 0.84 0.80
C GLN A 171 0.61 -0.23 0.52
N VAL A 172 1.00 -1.50 0.58
CA VAL A 172 0.11 -2.63 0.31
C VAL A 172 0.43 -3.81 1.21
N TYR A 173 -0.64 -4.40 1.73
CA TYR A 173 -0.64 -5.73 2.32
C TYR A 173 -1.63 -6.59 1.53
N ALA A 174 -1.12 -7.65 0.91
CA ALA A 174 -1.93 -8.56 0.12
C ALA A 174 -1.44 -10.00 0.26
N LEU A 175 -2.39 -10.94 0.34
CA LEU A 175 -2.11 -12.36 0.32
C LEU A 175 -2.61 -12.94 -1.00
N PRO A 176 -1.81 -13.80 -1.69
CA PRO A 176 -2.15 -14.32 -3.01
C PRO A 176 -3.25 -15.38 -2.98
N ASP A 177 -3.65 -15.79 -1.77
CA ASP A 177 -4.50 -16.95 -1.48
C ASP A 177 -4.03 -18.26 -2.15
N GLY A 178 -4.67 -19.38 -1.80
CA GLY A 178 -4.27 -20.71 -2.25
C GLY A 178 -2.96 -21.20 -1.66
N ALA A 179 -2.45 -22.32 -2.20
CA ALA A 179 -1.26 -23.02 -1.67
C ALA A 179 0.07 -22.42 -2.17
N VAL A 180 0.25 -21.11 -2.06
CA VAL A 180 1.52 -20.44 -2.41
C VAL A 180 2.41 -20.30 -1.17
N PRO A 181 3.66 -20.79 -1.20
CA PRO A 181 4.59 -20.58 -0.09
C PRO A 181 4.85 -19.09 0.18
N THR A 182 4.82 -18.69 1.45
CA THR A 182 5.00 -17.28 1.87
C THR A 182 6.28 -16.65 1.32
N TRP A 183 7.40 -17.36 1.34
CA TRP A 183 8.67 -16.87 0.80
C TRP A 183 8.59 -16.50 -0.69
N LEU A 184 7.80 -17.25 -1.46
CA LEU A 184 7.59 -17.02 -2.89
C LEU A 184 6.67 -15.83 -3.10
N SER A 185 5.56 -15.77 -2.37
CA SER A 185 4.63 -14.65 -2.36
C SER A 185 5.36 -13.33 -2.09
N ASN A 186 6.14 -13.28 -1.00
CA ASN A 186 6.90 -12.10 -0.60
C ASN A 186 7.88 -11.65 -1.68
N LYS A 187 8.62 -12.60 -2.27
CA LYS A 187 9.59 -12.30 -3.34
C LYS A 187 8.90 -11.75 -4.59
N VAL A 188 7.76 -12.34 -4.98
CA VAL A 188 6.97 -11.88 -6.12
C VAL A 188 6.36 -10.51 -5.85
N GLY A 189 5.79 -10.28 -4.66
CA GLY A 189 5.23 -9.00 -4.25
C GLY A 189 6.27 -7.87 -4.30
N LEU A 190 7.44 -8.07 -3.70
CA LEU A 190 8.55 -7.11 -3.73
C LEU A 190 8.99 -6.76 -5.16
N LYS A 191 9.18 -7.78 -6.01
CA LYS A 191 9.59 -7.58 -7.40
C LYS A 191 8.50 -6.88 -8.22
N SER A 192 7.25 -7.33 -8.06
CA SER A 192 6.08 -6.79 -8.74
C SER A 192 5.90 -5.30 -8.42
N THR A 193 5.94 -4.93 -7.14
CA THR A 193 5.84 -3.54 -6.72
C THR A 193 6.97 -2.68 -7.31
N TYR A 194 8.21 -3.16 -7.33
CA TYR A 194 9.31 -2.43 -7.96
C TYR A 194 9.09 -2.22 -9.46
N ASN A 195 8.71 -3.27 -10.19
CA ASN A 195 8.46 -3.19 -11.63
C ASN A 195 7.28 -2.26 -11.94
N THR A 196 6.20 -2.34 -11.16
CA THR A 196 5.05 -1.45 -11.26
C THR A 196 5.47 0.02 -11.12
N PHE A 197 6.27 0.36 -10.10
CA PHE A 197 6.74 1.73 -9.90
C PHE A 197 7.68 2.21 -11.01
N MET A 198 8.54 1.33 -11.53
CA MET A 198 9.40 1.65 -12.68
C MET A 198 8.58 1.96 -13.93
N ASN A 199 7.57 1.15 -14.23
CA ASN A 199 6.70 1.35 -15.39
C ASN A 199 5.81 2.59 -15.20
N LEU A 200 5.25 2.78 -14.00
CA LEU A 200 4.47 3.96 -13.63
C LEU A 200 5.29 5.24 -13.83
N HIS A 201 6.55 5.28 -13.37
CA HIS A 201 7.45 6.40 -13.60
C HIS A 201 7.61 6.69 -15.10
N GLN A 202 7.82 5.65 -15.92
CA GLN A 202 7.94 5.80 -17.37
C GLN A 202 6.65 6.37 -18.00
N MET A 203 5.49 5.84 -17.63
CA MET A 203 4.19 6.28 -18.14
C MET A 203 3.89 7.73 -17.80
N LEU A 204 4.15 8.14 -16.55
CA LEU A 204 3.96 9.52 -16.10
C LEU A 204 4.91 10.49 -16.79
N THR A 205 6.19 10.11 -16.95
CA THR A 205 7.19 10.96 -17.60
C THR A 205 6.88 11.19 -19.08
N HIS A 206 6.39 10.17 -19.78
CA HIS A 206 6.11 10.24 -21.21
C HIS A 206 4.64 10.54 -21.55
N LYS A 207 3.79 10.70 -20.53
CA LYS A 207 2.34 10.96 -20.65
C LYS A 207 1.63 9.99 -21.61
N LYS A 208 1.95 8.69 -21.49
CA LYS A 208 1.42 7.63 -22.37
C LYS A 208 0.09 7.07 -21.86
N TYR A 209 -0.92 7.91 -21.70
CA TYR A 209 -2.25 7.48 -21.23
C TYR A 209 -3.31 8.48 -21.69
N THR A 210 -4.55 8.02 -21.78
CA THR A 210 -5.71 8.85 -22.12
C THR A 210 -6.92 8.22 -21.45
N PRO A 211 -7.30 8.68 -20.25
CA PRO A 211 -8.40 8.07 -19.52
C PRO A 211 -9.68 8.14 -20.34
N LYS A 212 -10.27 6.98 -20.61
CA LYS A 212 -11.58 6.88 -21.26
C LYS A 212 -12.72 6.95 -20.25
N LEU A 213 -12.43 6.59 -19.00
CA LEU A 213 -13.36 6.63 -17.89
C LEU A 213 -13.26 7.97 -17.14
N PRO A 214 -14.32 8.38 -16.42
CA PRO A 214 -14.26 9.54 -15.55
C PRO A 214 -13.11 9.40 -14.55
N VAL A 215 -12.27 10.44 -14.48
CA VAL A 215 -11.22 10.53 -13.48
C VAL A 215 -11.85 10.66 -12.10
N ILE A 216 -11.39 9.83 -11.16
CA ILE A 216 -11.87 9.84 -9.78
C ILE A 216 -11.60 11.20 -9.13
N LYS A 217 -12.58 11.72 -8.38
CA LYS A 217 -12.54 13.03 -7.71
C LYS A 217 -12.53 12.84 -6.22
N ALA A 218 -11.87 13.75 -5.50
CA ALA A 218 -11.82 13.65 -4.04
C ALA A 218 -13.23 13.77 -3.45
N GLY A 219 -13.54 12.92 -2.47
CA GLY A 219 -14.80 12.94 -1.73
C GLY A 219 -14.60 12.48 -0.29
N GLN A 220 -15.70 12.05 0.34
CA GLN A 220 -15.66 11.55 1.70
C GLN A 220 -15.33 10.05 1.69
N CYS A 221 -14.22 9.76 2.36
CA CYS A 221 -13.73 8.45 2.78
C CYS A 221 -13.45 8.59 4.29
#